data_AF-A0A5N6Q3J5-F1
#
_entry.id   AF-A0A5N6Q3J5-F1
#
_cell.length_a   1.000
_cell.length_b   1.000
_cell.length_c   1.000
_cell.angle_alpha   90.00
_cell.angle_beta   90.00
_cell.angle_gamma   90.00
#
_symmetry.space_group_name_H-M   'P 1'
#
loop_
_entity.id
_entity.type
_entity.pdbx_description
1 polymer ?
#
loop_
_entity_poly.entity_id
_entity_poly.type
_entity_poly.pdbx_seq_one_letter_code
_entity_poly.pdbx_strand_id
1 'polypeptide(L)'
;MDEFRPRPANSTPLTPLTFLDRCATVYGDSPSIIYGHTTYTWKQTRQRCLQLASSISNLGIKTLQVVSVIAPNIPAMYELYFAIPFAGAVINSINTRLDARTVSVILTHSESKLVFVDQQSVSIVLDALSMFSPDTNKPMLVLITDDELEPPIVGSFLCTYESMVENGDPGFNWIRPASEWDPITLNYTSGTTSSPKGVVHCHRGISKDVIISGGENLSSVEVESVLYTHAAVNEAAVVARADDFWGETPCAFVSLKAGMVGKVAEKELVEFCRGKLPGYMVPKTVVFKEELPKTSTGKIQKFVLREMAKKMGPLTKSRM
;
A
#
# COMPACT_ATOMS: atom_id res chain seq x y z
N MET A 1 -9.56 35.97 -3.24
CA MET A 1 -9.58 34.61 -3.82
C MET A 1 -8.18 34.04 -4.01
N ASP A 2 -7.15 34.84 -4.31
CA ASP A 2 -5.78 34.34 -4.51
C ASP A 2 -5.11 33.75 -3.25
N GLU A 3 -5.53 34.15 -2.05
CA GLU A 3 -5.05 33.59 -0.78
C GLU A 3 -5.46 32.13 -0.53
N PHE A 4 -6.44 31.61 -1.30
CA PHE A 4 -6.92 30.22 -1.20
C PHE A 4 -6.37 29.30 -2.30
N ARG A 5 -5.40 29.77 -3.10
CA ARG A 5 -4.73 28.91 -4.09
C ARG A 5 -4.00 27.76 -3.40
N PRO A 6 -3.80 26.63 -4.10
CA PRO A 6 -3.01 25.51 -3.60
C PRO A 6 -1.61 25.98 -3.16
N ARG A 7 -1.27 25.71 -1.91
CA ARG A 7 0.05 25.90 -1.28
C ARG A 7 0.36 24.67 -0.43
N PRO A 8 1.63 24.43 -0.05
CA PRO A 8 1.98 23.23 0.73
C PRO A 8 1.12 23.02 2.00
N ALA A 9 0.66 24.10 2.64
CA ALA A 9 -0.15 24.06 3.84
C ALA A 9 -1.63 23.65 3.64
N ASN A 10 -2.19 23.80 2.43
CA ASN A 10 -3.61 23.46 2.14
C ASN A 10 -3.79 22.52 0.95
N SER A 11 -2.70 22.08 0.32
CA SER A 11 -2.69 21.20 -0.83
C SER A 11 -1.45 20.31 -0.76
N THR A 12 -1.57 19.20 -0.05
CA THR A 12 -0.53 18.17 0.03
C THR A 12 -0.89 17.01 -0.91
N PRO A 13 0.07 16.46 -1.68
CA PRO A 13 -0.17 15.28 -2.51
C PRO A 13 -0.78 14.11 -1.74
N LEU A 14 -1.83 13.51 -2.31
CA LEU A 14 -2.43 12.31 -1.75
C LEU A 14 -1.42 11.15 -1.80
N THR A 15 -1.19 10.49 -0.67
CA THR A 15 -0.29 9.35 -0.58
C THR A 15 -0.69 8.37 0.53
N PRO A 16 -0.59 7.05 0.29
CA PRO A 16 -0.92 6.06 1.31
C PRO A 16 0.12 6.01 2.44
N LEU A 17 1.30 6.62 2.24
CA LEU A 17 2.39 6.64 3.20
C LEU A 17 2.02 7.32 4.52
N THR A 18 1.07 8.26 4.47
CA THR A 18 0.53 8.94 5.66
C THR A 18 -0.23 8.00 6.61
N PHE A 19 -0.68 6.83 6.15
CA PHE A 19 -1.36 5.88 7.02
C PHE A 19 -0.43 5.30 8.08
N LEU A 20 0.85 5.08 7.76
CA LEU A 20 1.79 4.59 8.76
C LEU A 20 2.06 5.65 9.83
N ASP A 21 2.18 6.93 9.46
CA ASP A 21 2.27 8.04 10.41
C ASP A 21 1.04 8.11 11.33
N ARG A 22 -0.18 8.01 10.73
CA ARG A 22 -1.43 8.03 11.48
C ARG A 22 -1.54 6.85 12.43
N CYS A 23 -1.28 5.62 11.96
CA CYS A 23 -1.39 4.41 12.78
C CYS A 23 -0.40 4.44 13.94
N ALA A 24 0.85 4.87 13.73
CA ALA A 24 1.83 4.99 14.80
C ALA A 24 1.46 6.06 15.84
N THR A 25 0.75 7.11 15.42
CA THR A 25 0.32 8.18 16.32
C THR A 25 -0.92 7.78 17.13
N VAL A 26 -1.92 7.17 16.48
CA VAL A 26 -3.23 6.87 17.09
C VAL A 26 -3.23 5.50 17.78
N TYR A 27 -2.59 4.50 17.18
CA TYR A 27 -2.58 3.11 17.62
C TYR A 27 -1.17 2.63 17.94
N GLY A 28 -0.32 3.52 18.45
CA GLY A 28 1.12 3.31 18.56
C GLY A 28 1.53 2.01 19.25
N ASP A 29 0.86 1.65 20.35
CA ASP A 29 1.15 0.45 21.15
C ASP A 29 0.38 -0.80 20.69
N SER A 30 -0.53 -0.65 19.72
CA SER A 30 -1.27 -1.78 19.16
C SER A 30 -0.37 -2.60 18.22
N PRO A 31 -0.51 -3.94 18.18
CA PRO A 31 0.22 -4.77 17.22
C PRO A 31 -0.06 -4.35 15.76
N SER A 32 0.99 -4.24 14.97
CA SER A 32 0.97 -3.96 13.52
C SER A 32 1.35 -5.19 12.70
N ILE A 33 2.33 -5.97 13.18
CA ILE A 33 2.86 -7.16 12.51
C ILE A 33 2.95 -8.28 13.54
N ILE A 34 2.43 -9.46 13.19
CA ILE A 34 2.62 -10.71 13.94
C ILE A 34 3.10 -11.75 12.93
N TYR A 35 4.32 -12.23 13.09
CA TYR A 35 4.94 -13.19 12.18
C TYR A 35 5.88 -14.14 12.94
N GLY A 36 5.49 -15.41 13.05
CA GLY A 36 6.24 -16.38 13.87
C GLY A 36 6.35 -15.90 15.32
N HIS A 37 7.58 -15.69 15.79
CA HIS A 37 7.87 -15.14 17.13
C HIS A 37 8.02 -13.61 17.14
N THR A 38 8.03 -12.98 15.98
CA THR A 38 8.20 -11.53 15.85
C THR A 38 6.85 -10.84 15.97
N THR A 39 6.76 -9.89 16.89
CA THR A 39 5.63 -8.97 17.01
C THR A 39 6.14 -7.54 17.07
N TYR A 40 5.63 -6.70 16.18
CA TYR A 40 5.87 -5.26 16.21
C TYR A 40 4.57 -4.51 16.46
N THR A 41 4.69 -3.39 17.15
CA THR A 41 3.64 -2.38 17.29
C THR A 41 3.71 -1.36 16.15
N TRP A 42 2.63 -0.60 15.92
CA TRP A 42 2.63 0.44 14.88
C TRP A 42 3.75 1.48 15.06
N LYS A 43 4.07 1.84 16.31
CA LYS A 43 5.18 2.74 16.62
C LYS A 43 6.53 2.14 16.22
N GLN A 44 6.77 0.87 16.53
CA GLN A 44 8.01 0.17 16.16
C GLN A 44 8.15 0.01 14.65
N THR A 45 7.09 -0.44 13.96
CA THR A 45 7.11 -0.55 12.49
C THR A 45 7.43 0.78 11.83
N ARG A 46 6.78 1.87 12.25
CA ARG A 46 7.08 3.20 11.71
C ARG A 46 8.54 3.60 11.93
N GLN A 47 9.06 3.39 13.14
CA GLN A 47 10.45 3.70 13.46
C GLN A 47 11.40 2.93 12.54
N ARG A 48 11.21 1.61 12.40
CA ARG A 48 12.03 0.76 11.52
C ARG A 48 11.97 1.22 10.06
N CYS A 49 10.78 1.59 9.57
CA CYS A 49 10.62 2.14 8.22
C CYS A 49 11.38 3.46 8.01
N LEU A 50 11.42 4.36 9.02
CA LEU A 50 12.21 5.60 8.94
C LEU A 50 13.71 5.33 8.94
N GLN A 51 14.18 4.43 9.80
CA GLN A 51 15.58 4.06 9.87
C GLN A 51 16.05 3.47 8.53
N LEU A 52 15.29 2.53 7.97
CA LEU A 52 15.54 1.99 6.64
C LEU A 52 15.53 3.06 5.56
N ALA A 53 14.56 3.96 5.57
CA ALA A 53 14.48 5.06 4.60
C ALA A 53 15.72 5.96 4.67
N SER A 54 16.16 6.31 5.89
CA SER A 54 17.39 7.07 6.11
C SER A 54 18.61 6.34 5.53
N SER A 55 18.74 5.05 5.81
CA SER A 55 19.85 4.24 5.31
C SER A 55 19.85 4.16 3.79
N ILE A 56 18.67 3.97 3.15
CA ILE A 56 18.52 3.99 1.69
C ILE A 56 18.94 5.36 1.11
N SER A 57 18.50 6.46 1.72
CA SER A 57 18.90 7.81 1.28
C SER A 57 20.40 8.06 1.43
N ASN A 58 21.03 7.55 2.49
CA ASN A 58 22.48 7.66 2.71
C ASN A 58 23.31 6.87 1.67
N LEU A 59 22.74 5.86 1.01
CA LEU A 59 23.35 5.18 -0.14
C LEU A 59 23.30 6.01 -1.43
N GLY A 60 22.75 7.22 -1.40
CA GLY A 60 22.67 8.12 -2.56
C GLY A 60 21.55 7.77 -3.54
N ILE A 61 20.59 6.93 -3.13
CA ILE A 61 19.39 6.66 -3.93
C ILE A 61 18.56 7.94 -4.02
N LYS A 62 18.30 8.38 -5.26
CA LYS A 62 17.57 9.62 -5.55
C LYS A 62 16.08 9.37 -5.71
N THR A 63 15.29 10.43 -5.56
CA THR A 63 13.84 10.40 -5.78
C THR A 63 13.50 9.81 -7.15
N LEU A 64 12.46 8.99 -7.20
CA LEU A 64 11.95 8.25 -8.37
C LEU A 64 12.88 7.16 -8.94
N GLN A 65 14.06 6.93 -8.35
CA GLN A 65 14.88 5.77 -8.73
C GLN A 65 14.25 4.47 -8.21
N VAL A 66 14.46 3.38 -8.96
CA VAL A 66 13.89 2.08 -8.61
C VAL A 66 14.77 1.34 -7.61
N VAL A 67 14.16 0.85 -6.55
CA VAL A 67 14.73 -0.12 -5.63
C VAL A 67 13.91 -1.40 -5.73
N SER A 68 14.55 -2.50 -6.10
CA SER A 68 13.86 -3.78 -6.26
C SER A 68 13.94 -4.62 -4.99
N VAL A 69 12.94 -5.46 -4.77
CA VAL A 69 12.88 -6.40 -3.65
C VAL A 69 12.49 -7.77 -4.17
N ILE A 70 13.29 -8.79 -3.83
CA ILE A 70 13.02 -10.20 -4.08
C ILE A 70 12.97 -10.89 -2.72
N ALA A 71 11.77 -11.06 -2.19
CA ALA A 71 11.53 -11.66 -0.88
C ALA A 71 10.16 -12.32 -0.82
N PRO A 72 9.97 -13.34 0.04
CA PRO A 72 8.64 -13.86 0.37
C PRO A 72 7.82 -12.85 1.19
N ASN A 73 6.62 -13.23 1.61
CA ASN A 73 5.78 -12.42 2.48
C ASN A 73 6.29 -12.47 3.92
N ILE A 74 7.35 -11.70 4.20
CA ILE A 74 8.00 -11.56 5.51
C ILE A 74 7.90 -10.11 6.01
N PRO A 75 8.12 -9.85 7.32
CA PRO A 75 8.07 -8.50 7.88
C PRO A 75 8.92 -7.48 7.12
N ALA A 76 10.13 -7.85 6.69
CA ALA A 76 11.01 -6.98 5.91
C ALA A 76 10.35 -6.48 4.61
N MET A 77 9.64 -7.36 3.90
CA MET A 77 8.91 -6.99 2.69
C MET A 77 7.84 -5.94 2.98
N TYR A 78 7.09 -6.11 4.08
CA TYR A 78 6.06 -5.17 4.50
C TYR A 78 6.64 -3.80 4.86
N GLU A 79 7.75 -3.76 5.60
CA GLU A 79 8.42 -2.51 5.97
C GLU A 79 9.00 -1.81 4.73
N LEU A 80 9.59 -2.55 3.79
CA LEU A 80 10.17 -1.99 2.57
C LEU A 80 9.15 -1.30 1.66
N TYR A 81 7.88 -1.73 1.67
CA TYR A 81 6.79 -1.03 0.96
C TYR A 81 6.56 0.40 1.48
N PHE A 82 6.96 0.70 2.71
CA PHE A 82 6.93 2.06 3.25
C PHE A 82 8.31 2.72 3.21
N ALA A 83 9.36 2.01 3.61
CA ALA A 83 10.70 2.56 3.74
C ALA A 83 11.29 3.06 2.40
N ILE A 84 11.11 2.29 1.31
CA ILE A 84 11.61 2.69 -0.01
C ILE A 84 10.90 3.96 -0.49
N PRO A 85 9.55 4.06 -0.47
CA PRO A 85 8.88 5.31 -0.79
C PRO A 85 9.14 6.45 0.21
N PHE A 86 9.38 6.18 1.49
CA PHE A 86 9.83 7.18 2.46
C PHE A 86 11.20 7.78 2.10
N ALA A 87 12.07 7.02 1.44
CA ALA A 87 13.30 7.53 0.83
C ALA A 87 13.05 8.25 -0.52
N GLY A 88 11.79 8.39 -0.95
CA GLY A 88 11.39 8.99 -2.22
C GLY A 88 11.61 8.08 -3.44
N ALA A 89 11.99 6.82 -3.24
CA ALA A 89 12.27 5.86 -4.29
C ALA A 89 11.01 5.04 -4.67
N VAL A 90 11.05 4.37 -5.83
CA VAL A 90 9.97 3.53 -6.32
C VAL A 90 10.28 2.07 -6.00
N ILE A 91 9.37 1.40 -5.28
CA ILE A 91 9.56 -0.03 -4.99
C ILE A 91 9.17 -0.89 -6.20
N ASN A 92 10.07 -1.78 -6.61
CA ASN A 92 9.82 -2.82 -7.59
C ASN A 92 9.82 -4.21 -6.93
N SER A 93 8.64 -4.79 -6.74
CA SER A 93 8.50 -6.10 -6.11
C SER A 93 8.56 -7.21 -7.15
N ILE A 94 9.54 -8.10 -7.02
CA ILE A 94 9.80 -9.16 -8.00
C ILE A 94 9.35 -10.50 -7.42
N ASN A 95 8.61 -11.27 -8.21
CA ASN A 95 8.10 -12.57 -7.78
C ASN A 95 9.25 -13.57 -7.59
N THR A 96 9.31 -14.21 -6.42
CA THR A 96 10.36 -15.16 -6.03
C THR A 96 10.37 -16.47 -6.84
N ARG A 97 9.33 -16.73 -7.65
CA ARG A 97 9.22 -17.94 -8.48
C ARG A 97 9.79 -17.78 -9.89
N LEU A 98 10.32 -16.60 -10.22
CA LEU A 98 10.87 -16.32 -11.55
C LEU A 98 12.27 -16.91 -11.70
N ASP A 99 12.62 -17.29 -12.93
CA ASP A 99 13.97 -17.73 -13.26
C ASP A 99 14.96 -16.55 -13.35
N ALA A 100 16.26 -16.86 -13.26
CA ALA A 100 17.33 -15.86 -13.29
C ALA A 100 17.30 -14.99 -14.56
N ARG A 101 16.93 -15.57 -15.71
CA ARG A 101 16.81 -14.81 -16.96
C ARG A 101 15.73 -13.74 -16.87
N THR A 102 14.55 -14.09 -16.36
CA THR A 102 13.43 -13.15 -16.22
C THR A 102 13.75 -12.08 -15.19
N VAL A 103 14.36 -12.47 -14.06
CA VAL A 103 14.85 -11.51 -13.05
C VAL A 103 15.88 -10.55 -13.67
N SER A 104 16.80 -11.04 -14.50
CA SER A 104 17.80 -10.21 -15.19
C SER A 104 17.16 -9.16 -16.10
N VAL A 105 16.18 -9.58 -16.90
CA VAL A 105 15.40 -8.69 -17.77
C VAL A 105 14.66 -7.63 -16.96
N ILE A 106 14.03 -8.02 -15.84
CA ILE A 106 13.31 -7.09 -14.97
C ILE A 106 14.26 -6.07 -14.33
N LEU A 107 15.37 -6.51 -13.74
CA LEU A 107 16.32 -5.62 -13.06
C LEU A 107 16.99 -4.66 -14.05
N THR A 108 17.30 -5.13 -15.26
CA THR A 108 17.85 -4.30 -16.34
C THR A 108 16.81 -3.27 -16.82
N HIS A 109 15.59 -3.71 -17.15
CA HIS A 109 14.54 -2.83 -17.68
C HIS A 109 14.07 -1.80 -16.66
N SER A 110 14.02 -2.16 -15.37
CA SER A 110 13.65 -1.24 -14.29
C SER A 110 14.79 -0.30 -13.89
N GLU A 111 16.00 -0.51 -14.43
CA GLU A 111 17.22 0.19 -14.04
C GLU A 111 17.45 0.24 -12.52
N SER A 112 17.14 -0.86 -11.83
CA SER A 112 17.20 -0.94 -10.37
C SER A 112 18.55 -0.47 -9.85
N LYS A 113 18.56 0.40 -8.84
CA LYS A 113 19.80 0.96 -8.25
C LYS A 113 20.24 0.21 -7.00
N LEU A 114 19.29 -0.37 -6.29
CA LEU A 114 19.46 -1.18 -5.09
C LEU A 114 18.53 -2.39 -5.20
N VAL A 115 18.96 -3.56 -4.71
CA VAL A 115 18.12 -4.75 -4.62
C VAL A 115 18.22 -5.33 -3.21
N PHE A 116 17.09 -5.44 -2.53
CA PHE A 116 16.96 -6.25 -1.32
C PHE A 116 16.66 -7.69 -1.72
N VAL A 117 17.47 -8.63 -1.22
CA VAL A 117 17.43 -10.03 -1.64
C VAL A 117 17.28 -10.91 -0.41
N ASP A 118 16.20 -11.67 -0.34
CA ASP A 118 16.04 -12.74 0.64
C ASP A 118 17.11 -13.82 0.46
N GLN A 119 17.62 -14.35 1.57
CA GLN A 119 18.68 -15.37 1.59
C GLN A 119 18.41 -16.54 0.64
N GLN A 120 17.15 -16.99 0.51
CA GLN A 120 16.78 -18.11 -0.34
C GLN A 120 16.86 -17.76 -1.84
N SER A 121 16.82 -16.48 -2.19
CA SER A 121 16.84 -15.97 -3.57
C SER A 121 18.23 -15.50 -4.03
N VAL A 122 19.25 -15.59 -3.16
CA VAL A 122 20.61 -15.09 -3.45
C VAL A 122 21.18 -15.68 -4.74
N SER A 123 21.11 -17.01 -4.91
CA SER A 123 21.67 -17.68 -6.09
C SER A 123 21.03 -17.18 -7.39
N ILE A 124 19.69 -17.10 -7.44
CA ILE A 124 18.93 -16.62 -8.59
C ILE A 124 19.30 -15.17 -8.94
N VAL A 125 19.50 -14.31 -7.94
CA VAL A 125 19.87 -12.91 -8.18
C VAL A 125 21.29 -12.79 -8.70
N LEU A 126 22.25 -13.53 -8.15
CA LEU A 126 23.63 -13.51 -8.63
C LEU A 126 23.72 -14.03 -10.06
N ASP A 127 23.00 -15.11 -10.39
CA ASP A 127 22.89 -15.63 -11.76
C ASP A 127 22.22 -14.60 -12.69
N ALA A 128 21.21 -13.88 -12.22
CA ALA A 128 20.56 -12.82 -13.01
C ALA A 128 21.54 -11.67 -13.32
N LEU A 129 22.35 -11.27 -12.35
CA LEU A 129 23.35 -10.20 -12.50
C LEU A 129 24.56 -10.63 -13.32
N SER A 130 24.89 -11.93 -13.41
CA SER A 130 25.93 -12.41 -14.31
C SER A 130 25.52 -12.36 -15.79
N MET A 131 24.21 -12.25 -16.07
CA MET A 131 23.67 -12.09 -17.42
C MET A 131 23.64 -10.63 -17.91
N PHE A 132 24.01 -9.65 -17.06
CA PHE A 132 24.04 -8.24 -17.46
C PHE A 132 25.13 -7.99 -18.50
N SER A 133 24.84 -7.11 -19.47
CA SER A 133 25.86 -6.60 -20.38
C SER A 133 26.97 -5.89 -19.61
N PRO A 134 28.24 -5.94 -20.07
CA PRO A 134 29.37 -5.28 -19.39
C PRO A 134 29.18 -3.78 -19.13
N ASP A 135 28.43 -3.10 -19.99
CA ASP A 135 28.17 -1.66 -19.91
C ASP A 135 27.01 -1.30 -18.95
N THR A 136 26.28 -2.30 -18.44
CA THR A 136 25.15 -2.09 -17.53
C THR A 136 25.63 -1.98 -16.09
N ASN A 137 25.35 -0.85 -15.43
CA ASN A 137 25.64 -0.68 -14.00
C ASN A 137 24.83 -1.70 -13.17
N LYS A 138 25.54 -2.49 -12.36
CA LYS A 138 24.92 -3.43 -11.44
C LYS A 138 24.34 -2.68 -10.23
N PRO A 139 23.17 -3.07 -9.72
CA PRO A 139 22.64 -2.51 -8.49
C PRO A 139 23.49 -2.90 -7.28
N MET A 140 23.45 -2.08 -6.23
CA MET A 140 23.90 -2.50 -4.90
C MET A 140 22.98 -3.60 -4.36
N LEU A 141 23.52 -4.52 -3.57
CA LEU A 141 22.77 -5.63 -2.98
C LEU A 141 22.73 -5.52 -1.45
N VAL A 142 21.54 -5.74 -0.89
CA VAL A 142 21.31 -5.85 0.56
C VAL A 142 20.67 -7.19 0.86
N LEU A 143 21.24 -7.92 1.80
CA LEU A 143 20.78 -9.26 2.16
C LEU A 143 19.68 -9.16 3.22
N ILE A 144 18.53 -9.78 2.97
CA ILE A 144 17.52 -10.04 4.00
C ILE A 144 17.78 -11.45 4.53
N THR A 145 18.17 -11.54 5.80
CA THR A 145 18.48 -12.78 6.52
C THR A 145 18.06 -12.60 7.97
N ASP A 146 17.81 -13.69 8.68
CA ASP A 146 17.67 -13.66 10.12
C ASP A 146 19.06 -13.42 10.76
N ASP A 147 19.10 -12.65 11.85
CA ASP A 147 20.32 -12.15 12.53
C ASP A 147 21.24 -13.26 13.09
N GLU A 148 20.81 -14.53 13.07
CA GLU A 148 21.56 -15.65 13.65
C GLU A 148 22.61 -16.26 12.71
N LEU A 149 22.59 -15.93 11.42
CA LEU A 149 23.60 -16.41 10.48
C LEU A 149 24.56 -15.28 10.17
N GLU A 150 25.84 -15.46 10.53
CA GLU A 150 26.91 -14.64 9.95
C GLU A 150 26.66 -14.62 8.44
N PRO A 151 26.41 -13.43 7.84
CA PRO A 151 26.03 -13.37 6.44
C PRO A 151 27.13 -14.09 5.68
N PRO A 152 26.80 -15.04 4.78
CA PRO A 152 27.84 -15.59 3.94
C PRO A 152 28.45 -14.38 3.27
N ILE A 153 29.74 -14.13 3.54
CA ILE A 153 30.51 -13.04 2.94
C ILE A 153 30.70 -13.41 1.47
N VAL A 154 29.60 -13.44 0.74
CA VAL A 154 29.57 -13.42 -0.70
C VAL A 154 29.79 -11.95 -0.97
N GLY A 155 31.03 -11.58 -1.33
CA GLY A 155 31.50 -10.19 -1.46
C GLY A 155 30.76 -9.30 -2.46
N SER A 156 29.56 -9.68 -2.88
CA SER A 156 28.62 -8.91 -3.69
C SER A 156 27.59 -8.12 -2.87
N PHE A 157 27.41 -8.41 -1.57
CA PHE A 157 26.45 -7.71 -0.70
C PHE A 157 27.11 -6.59 0.10
N LEU A 158 26.44 -5.44 0.17
CA LEU A 158 26.91 -4.26 0.89
C LEU A 158 26.74 -4.41 2.41
N CYS A 159 25.58 -4.89 2.83
CA CYS A 159 25.20 -5.06 4.23
C CYS A 159 23.94 -5.95 4.33
N THR A 160 23.51 -6.23 5.56
CA THR A 160 22.22 -6.87 5.83
C THR A 160 21.11 -5.84 6.02
N TYR A 161 19.87 -6.27 5.81
CA TYR A 161 18.68 -5.47 6.02
C TYR A 161 18.57 -4.99 7.48
N GLU A 162 18.76 -5.86 8.47
CA GLU A 162 18.71 -5.46 9.89
C GLU A 162 19.83 -4.48 10.23
N SER A 163 21.04 -4.63 9.67
CA SER A 163 22.10 -3.63 9.83
C SER A 163 21.70 -2.25 9.28
N MET A 164 20.91 -2.19 8.20
CA MET A 164 20.35 -0.91 7.73
C MET A 164 19.29 -0.34 8.67
N VAL A 165 18.51 -1.18 9.35
CA VAL A 165 17.55 -0.74 10.37
C VAL A 165 18.30 -0.19 11.58
N GLU A 166 19.28 -0.92 12.10
CA GLU A 166 20.05 -0.54 13.30
C GLU A 166 20.82 0.76 13.12
N ASN A 167 21.46 0.94 11.96
CA ASN A 167 22.28 2.12 11.66
C ASN A 167 21.49 3.32 11.14
N GLY A 168 20.20 3.15 10.84
CA GLY A 168 19.35 4.21 10.31
C GLY A 168 18.88 5.20 11.36
N ASP A 169 18.61 6.44 10.95
CA ASP A 169 18.10 7.50 11.83
C ASP A 169 16.60 7.32 12.13
N PRO A 170 16.18 7.07 13.38
CA PRO A 170 14.76 6.96 13.74
C PRO A 170 14.01 8.30 13.66
N GLY A 171 14.74 9.43 13.61
CA GLY A 171 14.22 10.78 13.44
C GLY A 171 14.15 11.25 11.98
N PHE A 172 14.45 10.38 11.01
CA PHE A 172 14.50 10.76 9.60
C PHE A 172 13.20 11.40 9.12
N ASN A 173 13.31 12.62 8.58
CA ASN A 173 12.18 13.30 7.96
C ASN A 173 12.00 12.79 6.53
N TRP A 174 11.12 11.80 6.39
CA TRP A 174 10.90 11.11 5.12
C TRP A 174 10.46 12.06 3.99
N ILE A 175 10.85 11.70 2.77
CA ILE A 175 10.70 12.53 1.58
C ILE A 175 9.26 12.46 1.08
N ARG A 176 8.54 13.59 1.16
CA ARG A 176 7.19 13.73 0.62
C ARG A 176 7.21 13.62 -0.92
N PRO A 177 6.24 12.94 -1.55
CA PRO A 177 6.13 12.97 -3.00
C PRO A 177 5.84 14.40 -3.48
N ALA A 178 6.42 14.79 -4.62
CA ALA A 178 6.19 16.11 -5.18
C ALA A 178 4.79 16.21 -5.81
N SER A 179 4.31 15.10 -6.37
CA SER A 179 2.99 14.96 -6.96
C SER A 179 2.35 13.65 -6.56
N GLU A 180 1.02 13.66 -6.41
CA GLU A 180 0.25 12.43 -6.22
C GLU A 180 0.27 11.53 -7.48
N TRP A 181 0.74 12.07 -8.60
CA TRP A 181 0.93 11.33 -9.85
C TRP A 181 2.32 10.72 -9.98
N ASP A 182 3.24 11.02 -9.05
CA ASP A 182 4.56 10.38 -9.01
C ASP A 182 4.41 8.86 -8.83
N PRO A 183 5.30 8.05 -9.42
CA PRO A 183 5.30 6.62 -9.22
C PRO A 183 5.62 6.27 -7.76
N ILE A 184 4.87 5.32 -7.19
CA ILE A 184 5.16 4.76 -5.85
C ILE A 184 5.61 3.30 -5.94
N THR A 185 5.07 2.55 -6.90
CA THR A 185 5.43 1.14 -7.11
C THR A 185 5.45 0.78 -8.60
N LEU A 186 6.40 -0.07 -8.95
CA LEU A 186 6.54 -0.75 -10.22
C LEU A 186 6.31 -2.25 -9.99
N ASN A 187 5.49 -2.90 -10.81
CA ASN A 187 5.28 -4.34 -10.74
C ASN A 187 5.29 -4.93 -12.14
N TYR A 188 5.81 -6.14 -12.29
CA TYR A 188 5.88 -6.78 -13.60
C TYR A 188 4.74 -7.78 -13.81
N THR A 189 4.18 -7.75 -15.01
CA THR A 189 3.17 -8.71 -15.46
C THR A 189 3.64 -9.41 -16.73
N SER A 190 3.37 -10.72 -16.82
CA SER A 190 3.59 -11.46 -18.07
C SER A 190 2.48 -11.11 -19.06
N GLY A 191 2.84 -10.64 -20.24
CA GLY A 191 1.92 -10.52 -21.36
C GLY A 191 1.88 -11.79 -22.21
N THR A 192 1.03 -11.81 -23.24
CA THR A 192 1.08 -12.82 -24.32
C THR A 192 2.30 -12.66 -25.25
N THR A 193 3.00 -11.52 -25.14
CA THR A 193 4.26 -11.21 -25.80
C THR A 193 5.44 -11.57 -24.87
N SER A 194 6.54 -12.05 -25.44
CA SER A 194 7.65 -12.75 -24.74
C SER A 194 8.34 -12.04 -23.57
N SER A 195 8.24 -10.71 -23.42
CA SER A 195 8.91 -9.96 -22.32
C SER A 195 7.92 -9.40 -21.29
N PRO A 196 8.22 -9.48 -19.97
CA PRO A 196 7.40 -8.87 -18.92
C PRO A 196 7.23 -7.36 -19.10
N LYS A 197 6.03 -6.84 -18.76
CA LYS A 197 5.70 -5.42 -18.84
C LYS A 197 5.65 -4.80 -17.46
N GLY A 198 6.34 -3.66 -17.29
CA GLY A 198 6.33 -2.86 -16.07
C GLY A 198 5.04 -2.05 -15.93
N VAL A 199 4.22 -2.41 -14.96
CA VAL A 199 3.02 -1.70 -14.54
C VAL A 199 3.41 -0.71 -13.44
N VAL A 200 3.30 0.58 -13.75
CA VAL A 200 3.62 1.66 -12.81
C VAL A 200 2.34 2.16 -12.17
N HIS A 201 2.30 2.19 -10.84
CA HIS A 201 1.24 2.84 -10.08
C HIS A 201 1.76 4.11 -9.41
N CYS A 202 0.91 5.14 -9.37
CA CYS A 202 1.20 6.39 -8.68
C CYS A 202 0.62 6.44 -7.26
N HIS A 203 1.10 7.37 -6.45
CA HIS A 203 0.61 7.60 -5.08
C HIS A 203 -0.92 7.75 -5.02
N ARG A 204 -1.50 8.56 -5.91
CA ARG A 204 -2.95 8.73 -6.05
C ARG A 204 -3.61 7.40 -6.36
N GLY A 205 -3.08 6.68 -7.35
CA GLY A 205 -3.62 5.41 -7.85
C GLY A 205 -3.76 4.36 -6.76
N ILE A 206 -2.74 4.21 -5.92
CA ILE A 206 -2.76 3.32 -4.75
C ILE A 206 -3.67 3.88 -3.63
N SER A 207 -3.82 5.20 -3.54
CA SER A 207 -4.73 5.84 -2.59
C SER A 207 -6.21 5.82 -3.00
N LYS A 208 -6.58 5.40 -4.23
CA LYS A 208 -7.97 5.57 -4.73
C LYS A 208 -9.04 4.75 -4.00
N ASP A 209 -8.68 3.85 -3.09
CA ASP A 209 -9.60 3.15 -2.18
C ASP A 209 -9.69 3.81 -0.79
N VAL A 210 -9.19 5.04 -0.67
CA VAL A 210 -9.27 5.92 0.51
C VAL A 210 -10.41 6.92 0.28
N ILE A 211 -11.24 7.07 1.30
CA ILE A 211 -12.35 8.03 1.34
C ILE A 211 -11.94 9.14 2.30
N ILE A 212 -12.07 10.40 1.90
CA ILE A 212 -11.70 11.54 2.75
C ILE A 212 -12.97 12.16 3.31
N SER A 213 -13.32 11.81 4.56
CA SER A 213 -14.54 12.28 5.20
C SER A 213 -14.25 13.31 6.29
N GLY A 214 -14.63 14.56 6.06
CA GLY A 214 -14.43 15.67 7.01
C GLY A 214 -12.97 15.99 7.28
N GLY A 215 -12.09 15.76 6.29
CA GLY A 215 -10.63 15.91 6.45
C GLY A 215 -9.93 14.69 7.04
N GLU A 216 -10.66 13.63 7.36
CA GLU A 216 -10.10 12.37 7.87
C GLU A 216 -10.03 11.33 6.74
N ASN A 217 -8.83 10.74 6.56
CA ASN A 217 -8.66 9.65 5.60
C ASN A 217 -9.11 8.32 6.21
N LEU A 218 -9.95 7.57 5.49
CA LEU A 218 -10.36 6.23 5.91
C LEU A 218 -10.29 5.22 4.76
N SER A 219 -9.98 3.97 5.10
CA SER A 219 -9.94 2.87 4.13
C SER A 219 -11.33 2.29 3.90
N SER A 220 -11.74 2.18 2.63
CA SER A 220 -13.00 1.48 2.29
C SER A 220 -13.02 0.02 2.76
N VAL A 221 -11.85 -0.64 2.78
CA VAL A 221 -11.69 -2.05 3.16
C VAL A 221 -11.92 -2.27 4.66
N GLU A 222 -11.62 -1.28 5.50
CA GLU A 222 -11.84 -1.36 6.94
C GLU A 222 -13.34 -1.37 7.26
N VAL A 223 -14.09 -0.50 6.59
CA VAL A 223 -15.55 -0.46 6.69
C VAL A 223 -16.19 -1.73 6.12
N GLU A 224 -15.69 -2.23 4.99
CA GLU A 224 -16.10 -3.51 4.40
C GLU A 224 -15.90 -4.67 5.38
N SER A 225 -14.72 -4.73 6.01
CA SER A 225 -14.37 -5.78 6.96
C SER A 225 -15.32 -5.79 8.16
N VAL A 226 -15.71 -4.62 8.67
CA VAL A 226 -16.76 -4.52 9.71
C VAL A 226 -18.10 -5.02 9.18
N LEU A 227 -18.54 -4.59 8.00
CA LEU A 227 -19.80 -5.04 7.39
C LEU A 227 -19.84 -6.56 7.20
N TYR A 228 -18.74 -7.19 6.80
CA TYR A 228 -18.63 -8.64 6.65
C TYR A 228 -18.82 -9.40 7.98
N THR A 229 -18.65 -8.76 9.13
CA THR A 229 -18.96 -9.38 10.44
C THR A 229 -20.44 -9.40 10.77
N HIS A 230 -21.30 -8.72 10.00
CA HIS A 230 -22.74 -8.73 10.21
C HIS A 230 -23.36 -10.03 9.66
N ALA A 231 -24.15 -10.74 10.47
CA ALA A 231 -24.67 -12.07 10.12
C ALA A 231 -25.47 -12.10 8.81
N ALA A 232 -26.14 -11.00 8.48
CA ALA A 232 -26.99 -10.88 7.30
C ALA A 232 -26.27 -10.50 5.99
N VAL A 233 -25.04 -9.98 6.09
CA VAL A 233 -24.28 -9.52 4.91
C VAL A 233 -23.70 -10.72 4.17
N ASN A 234 -23.90 -10.75 2.86
CA ASN A 234 -23.28 -11.71 1.94
C ASN A 234 -22.04 -11.08 1.29
N GLU A 235 -22.19 -9.88 0.74
CA GLU A 235 -21.10 -9.12 0.13
C GLU A 235 -21.22 -7.64 0.49
N ALA A 236 -20.08 -6.98 0.66
CA ALA A 236 -20.02 -5.55 0.92
C ALA A 236 -18.89 -4.91 0.11
N ALA A 237 -19.17 -3.77 -0.49
CA ALA A 237 -18.17 -2.90 -1.09
C ALA A 237 -18.49 -1.45 -0.77
N VAL A 238 -17.49 -0.70 -0.34
CA VAL A 238 -17.61 0.69 0.09
C VAL A 238 -16.83 1.57 -0.88
N VAL A 239 -17.46 2.67 -1.28
CA VAL A 239 -16.87 3.69 -2.16
C VAL A 239 -17.17 5.08 -1.63
N ALA A 240 -16.39 6.07 -2.04
CA ALA A 240 -16.69 7.46 -1.74
C ALA A 240 -17.98 7.92 -2.45
N ARG A 241 -18.85 8.61 -1.71
CA ARG A 241 -19.94 9.43 -2.27
C ARG A 241 -19.70 10.88 -1.85
N ALA A 242 -19.90 11.82 -2.78
CA ALA A 242 -19.77 13.24 -2.49
C ALA A 242 -20.74 13.68 -1.38
N ASP A 243 -20.33 14.65 -0.58
CA ASP A 243 -21.09 15.20 0.53
C ASP A 243 -20.84 16.71 0.64
N ASP A 244 -21.89 17.51 0.75
CA ASP A 244 -21.78 18.98 0.74
C ASP A 244 -21.07 19.54 1.99
N PHE A 245 -21.04 18.79 3.09
CA PHE A 245 -20.43 19.21 4.35
C PHE A 245 -19.10 18.48 4.60
N TRP A 246 -19.08 17.16 4.40
CA TRP A 246 -17.93 16.31 4.70
C TRP A 246 -16.94 16.18 3.53
N GLY A 247 -17.25 16.73 2.36
CA GLY A 247 -16.51 16.54 1.11
C GLY A 247 -16.84 15.18 0.49
N GLU A 248 -16.47 14.09 1.17
CA GLU A 248 -16.87 12.73 0.84
C GLU A 248 -17.38 11.98 2.09
N THR A 249 -18.22 10.97 1.88
CA THR A 249 -18.63 10.03 2.93
C THR A 249 -18.61 8.60 2.42
N PRO A 250 -18.47 7.60 3.30
CA PRO A 250 -18.53 6.21 2.88
C PRO A 250 -19.95 5.84 2.44
N CYS A 251 -20.06 5.25 1.25
CA CYS A 251 -21.28 4.69 0.69
C CYS A 251 -21.09 3.18 0.51
N ALA A 252 -21.84 2.41 1.30
CA ALA A 252 -21.77 0.96 1.29
C ALA A 252 -22.78 0.38 0.30
N PHE A 253 -22.32 -0.46 -0.63
CA PHE A 253 -23.15 -1.32 -1.46
C PHE A 253 -23.12 -2.72 -0.85
N VAL A 254 -24.30 -3.24 -0.51
CA VAL A 254 -24.44 -4.49 0.26
C VAL A 254 -25.36 -5.45 -0.47
N SER A 255 -24.89 -6.68 -0.67
CA SER A 255 -25.74 -7.83 -0.98
C SER A 255 -26.01 -8.61 0.30
N LEU A 256 -27.27 -8.97 0.53
CA LEU A 256 -27.71 -9.72 1.69
C LEU A 256 -27.83 -11.21 1.35
N LYS A 257 -27.70 -12.07 2.37
CA LYS A 257 -27.99 -13.50 2.21
C LYS A 257 -29.47 -13.70 1.83
N ALA A 258 -29.78 -14.73 1.04
CA ALA A 258 -31.11 -14.97 0.45
C ALA A 258 -32.30 -14.92 1.45
N GLY A 259 -32.08 -15.29 2.72
CA GLY A 259 -33.10 -15.26 3.77
C GLY A 259 -33.24 -13.95 4.55
N MET A 260 -32.41 -12.95 4.25
CA MET A 260 -32.31 -11.67 4.98
C MET A 260 -32.78 -10.46 4.15
N VAL A 261 -33.02 -10.66 2.85
CA VAL A 261 -33.56 -9.62 1.97
C VAL A 261 -34.91 -9.12 2.53
N GLY A 262 -35.04 -7.80 2.68
CA GLY A 262 -36.23 -7.15 3.24
C GLY A 262 -36.36 -7.22 4.78
N LYS A 263 -35.45 -7.91 5.48
CA LYS A 263 -35.43 -7.99 6.96
C LYS A 263 -34.44 -7.04 7.62
N VAL A 264 -33.44 -6.57 6.87
CA VAL A 264 -32.40 -5.67 7.36
C VAL A 264 -32.59 -4.31 6.72
N ALA A 265 -32.65 -3.26 7.54
CA ALA A 265 -32.77 -1.88 7.08
C ALA A 265 -31.38 -1.22 6.96
N GLU A 266 -31.29 -0.16 6.14
CA GLU A 266 -30.07 0.67 6.05
C GLU A 266 -29.61 1.16 7.43
N LYS A 267 -30.56 1.66 8.24
CA LYS A 267 -30.29 2.20 9.57
C LYS A 267 -29.63 1.18 10.51
N GLU A 268 -30.01 -0.09 10.41
CA GLU A 268 -29.46 -1.18 11.23
C GLU A 268 -27.97 -1.40 10.92
N LEU A 269 -27.60 -1.45 9.63
CA LEU A 269 -26.20 -1.59 9.23
C LEU A 269 -25.36 -0.36 9.59
N VAL A 270 -25.94 0.84 9.49
CA VAL A 270 -25.30 2.08 9.93
C VAL A 270 -25.04 2.05 11.45
N GLU A 271 -26.02 1.65 12.25
CA GLU A 271 -25.88 1.52 13.71
C GLU A 271 -24.88 0.42 14.10
N PHE A 272 -24.87 -0.70 13.38
CA PHE A 272 -23.90 -1.76 13.57
C PHE A 272 -22.47 -1.28 13.31
N CYS A 273 -22.24 -0.54 12.22
CA CYS A 273 -20.96 0.11 11.94
C CYS A 273 -20.61 1.15 13.02
N ARG A 274 -21.56 1.97 13.45
CA ARG A 274 -21.36 2.99 14.50
C ARG A 274 -20.93 2.40 15.84
N GLY A 275 -21.38 1.20 16.17
CA GLY A 275 -20.94 0.48 17.38
C GLY A 275 -19.50 -0.03 17.33
N LYS A 276 -18.85 -0.01 16.15
CA LYS A 276 -17.53 -0.63 15.91
C LYS A 276 -16.51 0.31 15.26
N LEU A 277 -16.95 1.42 14.68
CA LEU A 277 -16.13 2.35 13.92
C LEU A 277 -16.26 3.78 14.46
N PRO A 278 -15.21 4.60 14.38
CA PRO A 278 -15.30 6.04 14.60
C PRO A 278 -16.36 6.69 13.69
N GLY A 279 -17.02 7.74 14.19
CA GLY A 279 -18.16 8.36 13.50
C GLY A 279 -17.89 8.79 12.04
N TYR A 280 -16.69 9.27 11.73
CA TYR A 280 -16.30 9.69 10.38
C TYR A 280 -16.14 8.51 9.39
N MET A 281 -16.00 7.27 9.88
CA MET A 281 -15.89 6.05 9.07
C MET A 281 -17.22 5.34 8.85
N VAL A 282 -18.25 5.71 9.61
CA VAL A 282 -19.57 5.09 9.50
C VAL A 282 -20.19 5.45 8.15
N PRO A 283 -20.66 4.47 7.35
CA PRO A 283 -21.37 4.76 6.12
C PRO A 283 -22.55 5.70 6.35
N LYS A 284 -22.62 6.79 5.57
CA LYS A 284 -23.78 7.69 5.55
C LYS A 284 -24.83 7.26 4.53
N THR A 285 -24.53 6.25 3.72
CA THR A 285 -25.46 5.66 2.76
C THR A 285 -25.21 4.17 2.68
N VAL A 286 -26.28 3.37 2.74
CA VAL A 286 -26.25 1.94 2.45
C VAL A 286 -27.21 1.63 1.30
N VAL A 287 -26.70 1.07 0.22
CA VAL A 287 -27.46 0.68 -0.97
C VAL A 287 -27.52 -0.84 -1.06
N PHE A 288 -28.71 -1.40 -0.97
CA PHE A 288 -28.90 -2.83 -1.18
C PHE A 288 -28.89 -3.18 -2.68
N LYS A 289 -28.18 -4.26 -3.01
CA LYS A 289 -28.14 -4.86 -4.33
C LYS A 289 -28.39 -6.36 -4.22
N GLU A 290 -29.05 -6.93 -5.21
CA GLU A 290 -29.17 -8.39 -5.30
C GLU A 290 -27.78 -9.02 -5.43
N GLU A 291 -26.98 -8.52 -6.36
CA GLU A 291 -25.57 -8.87 -6.53
C GLU A 291 -24.71 -7.63 -6.80
N LEU A 292 -23.46 -7.65 -6.34
CA LEU A 292 -22.48 -6.62 -6.67
C LEU A 292 -21.82 -6.91 -8.03
N PRO A 293 -21.49 -5.88 -8.83
CA PRO A 293 -20.87 -6.07 -10.15
C PRO A 293 -19.49 -6.71 -10.00
N LYS A 294 -19.22 -7.80 -10.72
CA LYS A 294 -17.98 -8.58 -10.63
C LYS A 294 -17.33 -8.81 -11.99
N THR A 295 -16.02 -9.05 -11.98
CA THR A 295 -15.29 -9.61 -13.12
C THR A 295 -15.65 -11.07 -13.33
N SER A 296 -15.25 -11.65 -14.46
CA SER A 296 -15.33 -13.11 -14.72
C SER A 296 -14.60 -13.97 -13.67
N THR A 297 -13.68 -13.38 -12.90
CA THR A 297 -12.95 -14.03 -11.80
C THR A 297 -13.57 -13.78 -10.42
N GLY A 298 -14.76 -13.17 -10.35
CA GLY A 298 -15.48 -12.92 -9.09
C GLY A 298 -15.03 -11.68 -8.31
N LYS A 299 -14.11 -10.86 -8.84
CA LYS A 299 -13.64 -9.65 -8.17
C LYS A 299 -14.66 -8.52 -8.33
N ILE A 300 -15.09 -7.91 -7.21
CA ILE A 300 -16.01 -6.76 -7.24
C ILE A 300 -15.39 -5.57 -7.99
N GLN A 301 -16.15 -5.02 -8.93
CA GLN A 301 -15.77 -3.89 -9.76
C GLN A 301 -16.14 -2.55 -9.09
N LYS A 302 -15.36 -2.12 -8.08
CA LYS A 302 -15.60 -0.86 -7.33
C LYS A 302 -15.71 0.38 -8.24
N PHE A 303 -15.10 0.41 -9.42
CA PHE A 303 -15.25 1.53 -10.36
C PHE A 303 -16.70 1.69 -10.85
N VAL A 304 -17.44 0.60 -11.05
CA VAL A 304 -18.86 0.63 -11.43
C VAL A 304 -19.69 1.20 -10.28
N LEU A 305 -19.37 0.78 -9.05
CA LEU A 305 -20.03 1.27 -7.84
C LEU A 305 -19.76 2.76 -7.60
N ARG A 306 -18.54 3.25 -7.90
CA ARG A 306 -18.22 4.69 -7.87
C ARG A 306 -19.07 5.48 -8.86
N GLU A 307 -19.24 4.99 -10.08
CA GLU A 307 -20.11 5.65 -11.06
C GLU A 307 -21.58 5.63 -10.61
N MET A 308 -22.04 4.56 -9.95
CA MET A 308 -23.37 4.53 -9.32
C MET A 308 -23.49 5.59 -8.21
N ALA A 309 -22.52 5.64 -7.29
CA ALA A 309 -22.50 6.62 -6.21
C ALA A 309 -22.46 8.06 -6.73
N LYS A 310 -21.71 8.33 -7.80
CA LYS A 310 -21.64 9.63 -8.47
C LYS A 310 -23.01 10.04 -9.05
N LYS A 311 -23.73 9.09 -9.67
CA LYS A 311 -25.09 9.32 -10.20
C LYS A 311 -26.13 9.59 -9.11
N MET A 312 -25.88 9.16 -7.87
CA MET A 312 -26.75 9.47 -6.72
C MET A 312 -26.60 10.92 -6.23
N GLY A 313 -25.64 11.68 -6.77
CA GLY A 313 -25.37 13.06 -6.37
C GLY A 313 -24.82 13.19 -4.94
N PRO A 314 -24.46 14.43 -4.54
CA PRO A 314 -23.94 14.70 -3.21
C PRO A 314 -25.03 14.55 -2.14
N LEU A 315 -24.62 14.15 -0.94
CA LEU A 315 -25.49 14.20 0.24
C LEU A 315 -25.61 15.65 0.74
N THR A 316 -26.85 16.12 0.83
CA THR A 316 -27.20 17.50 1.23
C THR A 316 -27.64 17.63 2.69
N LYS A 317 -27.98 16.52 3.36
CA LYS A 317 -28.53 16.47 4.74
C LYS A 317 -27.71 15.59 5.68
N SER A 318 -26.39 15.61 5.56
CA SER A 318 -25.47 14.80 6.36
C SER A 318 -25.06 15.45 7.69
N ARG A 319 -25.74 16.52 8.11
CA ARG A 319 -25.51 17.18 9.40
C ARG A 319 -25.98 16.30 10.56
N MET A 320 -25.04 16.02 11.46
CA MET A 320 -25.04 15.00 12.54
C MET A 320 -24.94 13.58 12.00
#